data_AF-A0A934ZTB7-F1
#
_entry.id   AF-A0A934ZTB7-F1
#
_cell.length_a   1.000
_cell.length_b   1.000
_cell.length_c   1.000
_cell.angle_alpha   90.00
_cell.angle_beta   90.00
_cell.angle_gamma   90.00
#
_symmetry.space_group_name_H-M   'P 1'
#
loop_
_entity.id
_entity.type
_entity.pdbx_description
1 polymer ?
#
loop_
_entity_poly.entity_id
_entity_poly.type
_entity_poly.pdbx_seq_one_letter_code
_entity_poly.pdbx_strand_id
1 'polypeptide(L)'
;MSPRAVLLAAVACASLAACDRPPPRRPPAMRSQAMDLSAVPPTPVAGSLRGQAFRTVEAWYRVVRMPGRERVDLIFSEGRAGRLCAESTPELARHVWVRFPGVTQLALGTQRIDPPAQTPFSVHYEWAEHDKWAGHGGGSAAIAVEALPPGTIVGRAKICFGDATQSCVAGAFRAQECRSELDIDGPRSGIRQREGAPAP
;
A
#
# COMPACT_ATOMS: atom_id res chain seq x y z
N MET A 1 -65.73 5.36 54.73
CA MET A 1 -65.81 6.72 54.15
C MET A 1 -64.64 6.89 53.19
N SER A 2 -64.94 7.05 51.90
CA SER A 2 -64.01 7.39 50.78
C SER A 2 -63.57 8.87 50.87
N PRO A 3 -62.61 9.44 50.08
CA PRO A 3 -62.16 9.00 48.74
C PRO A 3 -60.67 9.27 48.32
N ARG A 4 -60.32 8.80 47.10
CA ARG A 4 -59.31 9.33 46.13
C ARG A 4 -57.81 9.22 46.51
N ALA A 5 -56.87 8.83 45.64
CA ALA A 5 -56.74 9.19 44.23
C ALA A 5 -55.96 8.16 43.38
N VAL A 6 -56.37 8.11 42.11
CA VAL A 6 -55.73 7.51 40.93
C VAL A 6 -54.70 8.48 40.37
N LEU A 7 -53.61 7.98 39.76
CA LEU A 7 -52.66 8.56 38.77
C LEU A 7 -51.26 7.97 39.10
N LEU A 8 -50.38 7.51 38.20
CA LEU A 8 -50.23 7.64 36.76
C LEU A 8 -49.17 6.61 36.33
N ALA A 9 -49.40 5.92 35.21
CA ALA A 9 -48.33 5.23 34.50
C ALA A 9 -47.38 6.27 33.88
N ALA A 10 -46.07 6.10 34.04
CA ALA A 10 -45.08 6.78 33.20
C ALA A 10 -43.89 5.85 32.94
N VAL A 11 -43.92 5.31 31.72
CA VAL A 11 -42.87 4.58 31.02
C VAL A 11 -41.55 5.35 31.09
N ALA A 12 -40.55 4.78 31.77
CA ALA A 12 -39.16 5.22 31.66
C ALA A 12 -38.42 4.40 30.60
N CYS A 13 -38.84 4.54 29.34
CA CYS A 13 -37.97 4.24 28.20
C CYS A 13 -36.96 5.38 28.08
N ALA A 14 -35.91 5.35 28.89
CA ALA A 14 -34.77 6.23 28.74
C ALA A 14 -34.02 5.84 27.46
N SER A 15 -34.44 6.47 26.38
CA SER A 15 -33.73 6.71 25.12
C SER A 15 -32.24 6.38 25.14
N LEU A 16 -31.88 5.23 24.58
CA LEU A 16 -30.57 4.97 23.97
C LEU A 16 -30.46 5.81 22.68
N ALA A 17 -30.45 7.13 22.81
CA ALA A 17 -30.05 8.05 21.75
C ALA A 17 -28.56 8.37 21.95
N ALA A 18 -27.73 7.33 22.01
CA ALA A 18 -26.30 7.51 21.84
C ALA A 18 -26.07 7.92 20.39
N CYS A 19 -25.66 9.17 20.23
CA CYS A 19 -25.46 9.86 18.97
C CYS A 19 -24.61 9.03 17.99
N ASP A 20 -25.23 8.43 16.97
CA ASP A 20 -24.56 8.06 15.72
C ASP A 20 -24.13 9.36 15.01
N ARG A 21 -23.05 9.98 15.48
CA ARG A 21 -22.35 10.95 14.63
C ARG A 21 -21.75 10.14 13.47
N PRO A 22 -22.14 10.42 12.21
CA PRO A 22 -21.46 9.81 11.09
C PRO A 22 -19.97 10.07 11.25
N PRO A 23 -19.11 9.06 11.04
CA PRO A 23 -17.67 9.29 11.10
C PRO A 23 -17.33 10.46 10.17
N PRO A 24 -16.37 11.33 10.55
CA PRO A 24 -16.01 12.48 9.75
C PRO A 24 -15.68 12.01 8.33
N ARG A 25 -16.38 12.60 7.33
CA ARG A 25 -16.17 12.28 5.92
C ARG A 25 -14.72 12.62 5.58
N ARG A 26 -13.92 11.61 5.27
CA ARG A 26 -12.57 11.82 4.75
C ARG A 26 -12.68 12.52 3.38
N PRO A 27 -11.84 13.52 3.09
CA PRO A 27 -11.80 14.09 1.76
C PRO A 27 -11.43 12.99 0.75
N PRO A 28 -11.94 13.03 -0.48
CA PRO A 28 -11.54 12.07 -1.49
C PRO A 28 -10.07 12.28 -1.89
N ALA A 29 -9.36 11.20 -2.19
CA ALA A 29 -8.06 11.29 -2.85
C ALA A 29 -8.21 11.95 -4.23
N MET A 30 -7.16 12.63 -4.69
CA MET A 30 -7.06 13.06 -6.09
C MET A 30 -7.19 11.84 -6.99
N ARG A 31 -8.08 11.88 -7.98
CA ARG A 31 -8.27 10.77 -8.92
C ARG A 31 -7.03 10.57 -9.77
N SER A 32 -6.69 9.31 -10.02
CA SER A 32 -5.54 8.90 -10.81
C SER A 32 -5.53 9.57 -12.18
N GLN A 33 -6.68 9.72 -12.84
CA GLN A 33 -6.79 10.36 -14.17
C GLN A 33 -6.39 11.84 -14.19
N ALA A 34 -6.57 12.55 -13.08
CA ALA A 34 -6.19 13.95 -12.93
C ALA A 34 -4.69 14.14 -12.60
N MET A 35 -3.97 13.04 -12.38
CA MET A 35 -2.53 13.07 -12.15
C MET A 35 -1.80 13.19 -13.49
N ASP A 36 -1.29 14.40 -13.75
CA ASP A 36 -0.39 14.66 -14.86
C ASP A 36 1.02 14.12 -14.55
N LEU A 37 1.42 13.08 -15.29
CA LEU A 37 2.74 12.45 -15.18
C LEU A 37 3.81 13.21 -15.98
N SER A 38 3.43 14.09 -16.92
CA SER A 38 4.38 14.90 -17.67
C SER A 38 4.99 16.00 -16.82
N ALA A 39 4.25 16.51 -15.84
CA ALA A 39 4.69 17.49 -14.85
C ALA A 39 5.47 16.89 -13.66
N VAL A 40 5.64 15.56 -13.60
CA VAL A 40 6.38 14.91 -12.51
C VAL A 40 7.89 15.18 -12.67
N PRO A 41 8.58 15.69 -11.63
CA PRO A 41 10.00 16.01 -11.72
C PRO A 41 10.86 14.75 -11.86
N PRO A 42 12.05 14.84 -12.49
CA PRO A 42 12.99 13.72 -12.60
C PRO A 42 13.75 13.43 -11.29
N THR A 43 13.33 14.03 -10.17
CA THR A 43 13.90 13.79 -8.84
C THR A 43 13.25 12.57 -8.18
N PRO A 44 13.90 11.94 -7.19
CA PRO A 44 13.29 10.86 -6.41
C PRO A 44 11.90 11.24 -5.87
N VAL A 45 11.01 10.26 -5.78
CA VAL A 45 9.66 10.43 -5.24
C VAL A 45 9.72 11.13 -3.87
N ALA A 46 9.03 12.27 -3.78
CA ALA A 46 8.98 13.08 -2.59
C ALA A 46 7.67 13.86 -2.53
N GLY A 47 7.34 14.41 -1.36
CA GLY A 47 6.15 15.22 -1.17
C GLY A 47 5.82 15.37 0.30
N SER A 48 4.54 15.27 0.65
CA SER A 48 4.09 15.30 2.03
C SER A 48 3.16 14.13 2.33
N LEU A 49 3.39 13.51 3.49
CA LEU A 49 2.48 12.56 4.13
C LEU A 49 2.10 13.11 5.51
N ARG A 50 0.81 13.23 5.79
CA ARG A 50 0.25 13.74 7.05
C ARG A 50 0.78 15.13 7.41
N GLY A 51 0.95 16.01 6.42
CA GLY A 51 1.52 17.35 6.59
C GLY A 51 3.02 17.37 6.92
N GLN A 52 3.68 16.22 6.97
CA GLN A 52 5.13 16.11 7.16
C GLN A 52 5.80 15.83 5.81
N ALA A 53 7.01 16.36 5.60
CA ALA A 53 7.77 16.07 4.39
C ALA A 53 8.09 14.58 4.32
N PHE A 54 7.98 13.98 3.12
CA PHE A 54 8.37 12.60 2.83
C PHE A 54 9.36 12.59 1.67
N ARG A 55 10.43 11.80 1.80
CA ARG A 55 11.44 11.63 0.73
C ARG A 55 11.85 10.18 0.61
N THR A 56 11.71 9.62 -0.59
CA THR A 56 12.18 8.28 -0.87
C THR A 56 13.70 8.22 -0.85
N VAL A 57 14.25 7.42 0.07
CA VAL A 57 15.65 7.00 0.12
C VAL A 57 15.85 5.80 -0.80
N GLU A 58 14.94 4.84 -0.78
CA GLU A 58 14.97 3.67 -1.64
C GLU A 58 13.56 3.29 -2.12
N ALA A 59 13.48 2.85 -3.36
CA ALA A 59 12.31 2.17 -3.88
C ALA A 59 12.67 0.72 -4.18
N TRP A 60 11.76 -0.19 -3.92
CA TRP A 60 11.89 -1.60 -4.30
C TRP A 60 10.53 -2.16 -4.67
N TYR A 61 10.52 -3.33 -5.29
CA TYR A 61 9.30 -4.05 -5.56
C TYR A 61 9.40 -5.51 -5.12
N ARG A 62 8.26 -6.08 -4.74
CA ARG A 62 8.11 -7.48 -4.37
C ARG A 62 7.14 -8.13 -5.33
N VAL A 63 7.41 -9.39 -5.68
CA VAL A 63 6.51 -10.20 -6.50
C VAL A 63 5.99 -11.34 -5.66
N VAL A 64 4.69 -11.33 -5.36
CA VAL A 64 4.03 -12.46 -4.72
C VAL A 64 3.51 -13.38 -5.82
N ARG A 65 3.91 -14.65 -5.79
CA ARG A 65 3.59 -15.66 -6.81
C ARG A 65 2.65 -16.76 -6.31
N MET A 66 2.11 -16.61 -5.10
CA MET A 66 1.20 -17.60 -4.51
C MET A 66 -0.11 -17.66 -5.32
N PRO A 67 -0.60 -18.85 -5.69
CA PRO A 67 -1.84 -19.02 -6.43
C PRO A 67 -3.02 -18.28 -5.79
N GLY A 68 -3.71 -17.46 -6.59
CA GLY A 68 -4.86 -16.65 -6.16
C GLY A 68 -4.49 -15.44 -5.30
N ARG A 69 -3.20 -15.15 -5.11
CA ARG A 69 -2.67 -14.00 -4.37
C ARG A 69 -1.54 -13.29 -5.13
N GLU A 70 -1.46 -13.55 -6.43
CA GLU A 70 -0.46 -12.97 -7.32
C GLU A 70 -0.54 -11.45 -7.26
N ARG A 71 0.60 -10.80 -7.06
CA ARG A 71 0.69 -9.35 -7.10
C ARG A 71 2.12 -8.86 -7.23
N VAL A 72 2.25 -7.65 -7.75
CA VAL A 72 3.44 -6.83 -7.57
C VAL A 72 3.13 -5.76 -6.54
N ASP A 73 3.96 -5.64 -5.51
CA ASP A 73 3.92 -4.55 -4.55
C ASP A 73 5.12 -3.63 -4.84
N LEU A 74 4.87 -2.36 -5.19
CA LEU A 74 5.89 -1.33 -5.37
C LEU A 74 5.92 -0.45 -4.12
N ILE A 75 7.11 -0.30 -3.53
CA ILE A 75 7.31 0.36 -2.24
C ILE A 75 8.27 1.53 -2.42
N PHE A 76 7.86 2.69 -1.90
CA PHE A 76 8.68 3.89 -1.78
C PHE A 76 8.92 4.15 -0.29
N SER A 77 10.17 4.26 0.11
CA SER A 77 10.54 4.21 1.53
C SER A 77 11.52 5.31 1.90
N GLU A 78 11.36 5.85 3.11
CA GLU A 78 12.38 6.72 3.73
C GLU A 78 13.57 5.95 4.31
N GLY A 79 13.45 4.62 4.41
CA GLY A 79 14.51 3.70 4.78
C GLY A 79 14.97 2.86 3.59
N ARG A 80 15.95 2.01 3.84
CA ARG A 80 16.48 1.03 2.89
C ARG A 80 15.83 -0.33 3.07
N ALA A 81 15.69 -1.10 2.00
CA ALA A 81 15.16 -2.46 2.12
C ALA A 81 16.08 -3.31 3.00
N GLY A 82 15.51 -3.92 4.04
CA GLY A 82 16.19 -4.87 4.90
C GLY A 82 16.36 -6.24 4.22
N ARG A 83 17.04 -7.15 4.91
CA ARG A 83 17.18 -8.54 4.45
C ARG A 83 15.78 -9.13 4.24
N LEU A 84 15.54 -9.75 3.07
CA LEU A 84 14.29 -10.43 2.73
C LEU A 84 13.04 -9.54 2.61
N CYS A 85 13.20 -8.22 2.60
CA CYS A 85 12.15 -7.28 2.22
C CYS A 85 10.92 -7.30 3.13
N ALA A 86 11.07 -7.87 4.33
CA ALA A 86 10.08 -7.86 5.38
C ALA A 86 10.12 -6.54 6.18
N GLU A 87 11.30 -5.94 6.25
CA GLU A 87 11.60 -4.77 7.08
C GLU A 87 12.41 -3.76 6.27
N SER A 88 12.51 -2.55 6.82
CA SER A 88 13.40 -1.52 6.31
C SER A 88 14.38 -1.07 7.38
N THR A 89 15.44 -0.39 7.00
CA THR A 89 16.37 0.27 7.93
C THR A 89 16.38 1.77 7.68
N PRO A 90 16.08 2.61 8.69
CA PRO A 90 15.66 2.24 10.04
C PRO A 90 14.29 1.55 10.06
N GLU A 91 14.04 0.70 11.06
CA GLU A 91 12.82 -0.13 11.17
C GLU A 91 11.52 0.68 11.15
N LEU A 92 11.57 1.93 11.61
CA LEU A 92 10.41 2.82 11.71
C LEU A 92 10.24 3.75 10.50
N ALA A 93 10.92 3.48 9.38
CA ALA A 93 10.78 4.30 8.19
C ALA A 93 9.35 4.26 7.64
N ARG A 94 8.86 5.40 7.14
CA ARG A 94 7.56 5.46 6.49
C ARG A 94 7.63 4.84 5.09
N HIS A 95 6.54 4.20 4.70
CA HIS A 95 6.42 3.54 3.41
C HIS A 95 5.16 3.99 2.68
N VAL A 96 5.28 4.19 1.37
CA VAL A 96 4.15 4.31 0.43
C VAL A 96 4.12 3.05 -0.42
N TRP A 97 2.98 2.39 -0.45
CA TRP A 97 2.76 1.13 -1.15
C TRP A 97 1.78 1.31 -2.30
N VAL A 98 2.13 0.74 -3.45
CA VAL A 98 1.26 0.61 -4.61
C VAL A 98 1.22 -0.85 -5.02
N ARG A 99 0.05 -1.47 -4.89
CA ARG A 99 -0.18 -2.89 -5.15
C ARG A 99 -0.94 -3.10 -6.45
N PHE A 100 -0.37 -3.97 -7.28
CA PHE A 100 -0.92 -4.41 -8.56
C PHE A 100 -1.36 -5.87 -8.42
N PRO A 101 -2.66 -6.12 -8.15
CA PRO A 101 -3.18 -7.48 -7.97
C PRO A 101 -3.29 -8.23 -9.32
N GLY A 102 -3.19 -9.56 -9.25
CA GLY A 102 -3.38 -10.46 -10.40
C GLY A 102 -2.22 -10.48 -11.40
N VAL A 103 -1.08 -9.86 -11.06
CA VAL A 103 0.09 -9.79 -11.94
C VAL A 103 1.36 -10.20 -11.20
N THR A 104 2.28 -10.84 -11.92
CA THR A 104 3.63 -11.17 -11.43
C THR A 104 4.72 -10.32 -12.09
N GLN A 105 4.34 -9.46 -13.04
CA GLN A 105 5.19 -8.52 -13.74
C GLN A 105 4.37 -7.30 -14.17
N LEU A 106 4.95 -6.10 -14.08
CA LEU A 106 4.33 -4.90 -14.64
C LEU A 106 4.63 -4.79 -16.13
N ALA A 107 3.68 -4.24 -16.88
CA ALA A 107 3.88 -3.85 -18.26
C ALA A 107 4.41 -2.41 -18.37
N LEU A 108 5.14 -2.13 -19.45
CA LEU A 108 5.48 -0.76 -19.84
C LEU A 108 4.20 0.07 -20.06
N GLY A 109 4.30 1.38 -19.83
CA GLY A 109 3.20 2.33 -20.01
C GLY A 109 2.60 2.81 -18.70
N THR A 110 1.43 3.44 -18.79
CA THR A 110 0.78 4.09 -17.64
C THR A 110 -0.21 3.16 -16.96
N GLN A 111 -0.01 2.91 -15.68
CA GLN A 111 -0.91 2.22 -14.79
C GLN A 111 -1.64 3.25 -13.92
N ARG A 112 -2.96 3.11 -13.78
CA ARG A 112 -3.79 4.00 -12.97
C ARG A 112 -4.62 3.19 -11.98
N ILE A 113 -4.59 3.60 -10.71
CA ILE A 113 -5.24 2.91 -9.61
C ILE A 113 -6.03 3.95 -8.81
N ASP A 114 -7.32 3.74 -8.63
CA ASP A 114 -8.23 4.58 -7.85
C ASP A 114 -9.04 3.70 -6.90
N PRO A 115 -9.50 4.22 -5.74
CA PRO A 115 -10.53 3.56 -4.94
C PRO A 115 -11.88 3.42 -5.71
N PRO A 116 -12.67 2.36 -5.44
CA PRO A 116 -12.30 1.17 -4.71
C PRO A 116 -11.57 0.19 -5.64
N ALA A 117 -10.27 0.41 -5.86
CA ALA A 117 -9.38 -0.67 -6.26
C ALA A 117 -9.60 -1.84 -5.29
N GLN A 118 -9.44 -3.07 -5.78
CA GLN A 118 -9.90 -4.33 -5.16
C GLN A 118 -9.81 -4.40 -3.62
N THR A 119 -8.84 -3.72 -3.00
CA THR A 119 -8.84 -3.46 -1.56
C THR A 119 -8.43 -2.01 -1.23
N PRO A 120 -8.79 -1.46 -0.06
CA PRO A 120 -8.26 -0.18 0.42
C PRO A 120 -6.73 -0.18 0.60
N PHE A 121 -6.09 -1.35 0.61
CA PHE A 121 -4.64 -1.52 0.68
C PHE A 121 -3.97 -1.53 -0.71
N SER A 122 -4.71 -1.33 -1.79
CA SER A 122 -4.12 -1.21 -3.13
C SER A 122 -3.18 0.00 -3.25
N VAL A 123 -3.51 1.11 -2.58
CA VAL A 123 -2.63 2.27 -2.44
C VAL A 123 -2.76 2.75 -1.01
N HIS A 124 -1.68 2.64 -0.24
CA HIS A 124 -1.65 3.01 1.16
C HIS A 124 -0.28 3.56 1.55
N TYR A 125 -0.22 4.27 2.67
CA TYR A 125 1.05 4.54 3.35
C TYR A 125 0.96 4.10 4.81
N GLU A 126 2.11 3.83 5.41
CA GLU A 126 2.23 3.40 6.80
C GLU A 126 3.33 4.18 7.53
N TRP A 127 3.17 4.29 8.84
CA TRP A 127 4.12 4.94 9.74
C TRP A 127 4.11 4.25 11.10
N ALA A 128 5.22 4.38 11.82
CA ALA A 128 5.30 3.96 13.21
C ALA A 128 4.81 5.05 14.16
N GLU A 129 4.01 4.64 15.15
CA GLU A 129 3.50 5.48 16.23
C GLU A 129 3.52 4.69 17.54
N HIS A 130 4.37 5.10 18.49
CA HIS A 130 4.53 4.45 19.80
C HIS A 130 4.70 2.91 19.69
N ASP A 131 5.67 2.47 18.89
CA ASP A 131 5.97 1.05 18.62
C ASP A 131 4.81 0.26 17.97
N LYS A 132 3.81 0.95 17.41
CA LYS A 132 2.73 0.35 16.63
C LYS A 132 2.75 0.90 15.20
N TRP A 133 2.41 0.05 14.25
CA TRP A 133 2.19 0.47 12.88
C TRP A 133 0.77 1.01 12.71
N ALA A 134 0.68 2.19 12.11
CA ALA A 134 -0.56 2.78 11.65
C ALA A 134 -0.48 3.01 10.14
N GLY A 135 -1.63 3.04 9.48
CA GLY A 135 -1.71 3.16 8.04
C GLY A 135 -2.91 3.94 7.56
N HIS A 136 -2.79 4.49 6.36
CA HIS A 136 -3.87 5.16 5.65
C HIS A 136 -4.00 4.56 4.25
N GLY A 137 -5.07 3.81 4.04
CA GLY A 137 -5.44 3.25 2.73
C GLY A 137 -6.35 4.16 1.92
N GLY A 138 -6.81 3.65 0.78
CA GLY A 138 -7.74 4.35 -0.11
C GLY A 138 -7.09 5.51 -0.88
N GLY A 139 -5.78 5.44 -1.12
CA GLY A 139 -5.10 6.35 -2.03
C GLY A 139 -5.41 6.05 -3.50
N SER A 140 -4.96 6.96 -4.35
CA SER A 140 -4.93 6.82 -5.80
C SER A 140 -3.49 6.95 -6.29
N ALA A 141 -3.16 6.29 -7.39
CA ALA A 141 -1.84 6.33 -8.00
C ALA A 141 -1.91 6.39 -9.53
N ALA A 142 -1.02 7.17 -10.13
CA ALA A 142 -0.65 7.09 -11.53
C ALA A 142 0.84 6.74 -11.60
N ILE A 143 1.18 5.65 -12.28
CA ILE A 143 2.53 5.12 -12.39
C ILE A 143 2.86 4.93 -13.86
N ALA A 144 3.85 5.66 -14.37
CA ALA A 144 4.43 5.40 -15.68
C ALA A 144 5.62 4.46 -15.52
N VAL A 145 5.51 3.25 -16.06
CA VAL A 145 6.63 2.32 -16.20
C VAL A 145 7.31 2.60 -17.52
N GLU A 146 8.55 3.09 -17.45
CA GLU A 146 9.30 3.60 -18.61
C GLU A 146 10.32 2.59 -19.11
N ALA A 147 10.92 1.82 -18.20
CA ALA A 147 11.82 0.73 -18.55
C ALA A 147 11.75 -0.41 -17.52
N LEU A 148 12.05 -1.62 -18.00
CA LEU A 148 12.11 -2.84 -17.20
C LEU A 148 13.46 -3.56 -17.39
N PRO A 149 14.61 -2.98 -16.99
CA PRO A 149 15.85 -3.73 -16.93
C PRO A 149 15.70 -4.97 -16.03
N PRO A 150 16.54 -6.01 -16.20
CA PRO A 150 16.48 -7.19 -15.33
C PRO A 150 16.50 -6.82 -13.84
N GLY A 151 15.50 -7.30 -13.10
CA GLY A 151 15.35 -7.05 -11.66
C GLY A 151 15.11 -5.58 -11.27
N THR A 152 14.71 -4.72 -12.22
CA THR A 152 14.52 -3.28 -11.98
C THR A 152 13.27 -2.76 -12.68
N ILE A 153 12.52 -1.90 -11.98
CA ILE A 153 11.46 -1.08 -12.57
C ILE A 153 11.92 0.38 -12.55
N VAL A 154 11.95 1.03 -13.71
CA VAL A 154 12.26 2.47 -13.84
C VAL A 154 11.01 3.20 -14.30
N GLY A 155 10.72 4.34 -13.69
CA GLY A 155 9.54 5.10 -14.06
C GLY A 155 9.32 6.39 -13.28
N ARG A 156 8.09 6.90 -13.39
CA ARG A 156 7.59 8.07 -12.66
C ARG A 156 6.28 7.75 -11.96
N ALA A 157 6.08 8.37 -10.80
CA ALA A 157 4.91 8.16 -9.98
C ALA A 157 4.31 9.49 -9.53
N LYS A 158 2.98 9.52 -9.40
CA LYS A 158 2.24 10.47 -8.58
C LYS A 158 1.20 9.70 -7.77
N ILE A 159 1.20 9.88 -6.46
CA ILE A 159 0.40 9.10 -5.52
C ILE A 159 -0.21 10.07 -4.51
N CYS A 160 -1.52 10.01 -4.31
CA CYS A 160 -2.23 10.94 -3.43
C CYS A 160 -3.27 10.22 -2.58
N PHE A 161 -3.54 10.79 -1.41
CA PHE A 161 -4.41 10.23 -0.39
C PHE A 161 -5.47 11.24 0.06
N GLY A 162 -6.66 10.72 0.34
CA GLY A 162 -7.78 11.46 0.89
C GLY A 162 -7.72 11.60 2.41
N ASP A 163 -6.55 11.94 2.97
CA ASP A 163 -6.42 12.22 4.41
C ASP A 163 -6.66 13.70 4.72
N ALA A 164 -6.66 14.07 6.01
CA ALA A 164 -6.93 15.44 6.46
C ALA A 164 -5.96 16.49 5.90
N THR A 165 -4.79 16.09 5.42
CA THR A 165 -3.76 16.97 4.85
C THR A 165 -3.61 16.84 3.34
N GLN A 166 -4.46 16.04 2.70
CA GLN A 166 -4.40 15.72 1.27
C GLN A 166 -2.99 15.27 0.84
N SER A 167 -2.41 14.30 1.58
CA SER A 167 -1.06 13.82 1.31
C SER A 167 -0.84 13.43 -0.15
N CYS A 168 0.29 13.84 -0.71
CA CYS A 168 0.69 13.55 -2.09
C CYS A 168 2.20 13.45 -2.19
N VAL A 169 2.67 12.49 -2.99
CA VAL A 169 4.08 12.31 -3.36
C VAL A 169 4.20 12.14 -4.87
N ALA A 170 5.29 12.65 -5.44
CA ALA A 170 5.59 12.53 -6.87
C ALA A 170 7.09 12.53 -7.14
N GLY A 171 7.50 11.85 -8.21
CA GLY A 171 8.88 11.88 -8.69
C GLY A 171 9.20 10.68 -9.58
N ALA A 172 10.44 10.66 -10.06
CA ALA A 172 11.04 9.50 -10.71
C ALA A 172 11.46 8.44 -9.67
N PHE A 173 11.53 7.19 -10.11
CA PHE A 173 11.99 6.08 -9.28
C PHE A 173 12.75 5.02 -10.07
N ARG A 174 13.62 4.32 -9.35
CA ARG A 174 14.29 3.10 -9.78
C ARG A 174 14.11 2.08 -8.66
N ALA A 175 13.22 1.12 -8.86
CA ALA A 175 12.89 0.11 -7.86
C ALA A 175 13.60 -1.21 -8.18
N GLN A 176 14.39 -1.73 -7.25
CA GLN A 176 15.02 -3.06 -7.39
C GLN A 176 14.07 -4.17 -6.94
N GLU A 177 14.17 -5.35 -7.56
CA GLU A 177 13.46 -6.54 -7.06
C GLU A 177 14.01 -6.87 -5.68
N CYS A 178 13.13 -6.91 -4.70
CA CYS A 178 13.43 -7.35 -3.36
C CYS A 178 12.70 -8.68 -3.15
N ARG A 179 13.49 -9.75 -2.97
CA ARG A 179 13.00 -11.12 -2.77
C ARG A 179 12.89 -11.46 -1.29
N SER A 180 11.78 -12.09 -0.91
CA SER A 180 11.62 -12.66 0.44
C SER A 180 12.21 -14.06 0.53
N GLU A 181 12.36 -14.58 1.76
CA GLU A 181 12.84 -15.96 2.01
C GLU A 181 12.04 -17.00 1.21
N LEU A 182 10.72 -16.80 1.11
CA LEU A 182 9.80 -17.64 0.34
C LEU A 182 10.07 -17.63 -1.17
N ASP A 183 10.75 -16.61 -1.69
CA ASP A 183 11.13 -16.50 -3.11
C ASP A 183 12.50 -17.13 -3.41
N ILE A 184 13.33 -17.37 -2.38
CA ILE A 184 14.66 -17.97 -2.49
C ILE A 184 14.54 -19.51 -2.59
N ASP A 185 13.55 -20.09 -1.93
CA ASP A 185 13.25 -21.54 -1.94
C ASP A 185 12.32 -21.98 -3.08
N GLY A 186 12.37 -21.32 -4.24
CA GLY A 186 11.68 -21.76 -5.46
C GLY A 186 11.90 -23.27 -5.75
N PRO A 187 10.99 -23.94 -6.48
CA PRO A 187 10.97 -25.41 -6.56
C PRO A 187 12.37 -25.92 -6.89
N ARG A 188 12.93 -26.75 -5.98
CA ARG A 188 14.25 -27.35 -6.12
C ARG A 188 14.32 -28.15 -7.43
N SER A 189 14.64 -27.49 -8.55
CA SER A 189 14.97 -28.17 -9.79
C SER A 189 16.37 -28.76 -9.61
N GLY A 190 16.42 -30.01 -9.17
CA GLY A 190 17.67 -30.68 -8.86
C GLY A 190 17.49 -32.11 -8.40
N ILE A 191 16.56 -32.85 -9.01
CA ILE A 191 16.74 -34.31 -9.10
C ILE A 191 18.03 -34.48 -9.93
N ARG A 192 19.17 -34.71 -9.27
CA ARG A 192 20.26 -35.41 -9.94
C ARG A 192 19.70 -36.80 -10.23
N GLN A 193 19.25 -37.02 -11.46
CA GLN A 193 19.24 -38.37 -11.99
C GLN A 193 20.67 -38.86 -11.82
N ARG A 194 20.87 -39.84 -10.94
CA ARG A 194 22.07 -40.66 -10.96
C ARG A 194 22.05 -41.33 -12.33
N GLU A 195 22.85 -40.83 -13.26
CA GLU A 195 23.24 -41.61 -14.43
C GLU A 195 23.78 -42.94 -13.90
N GLY A 196 23.11 -44.02 -14.30
CA GLY A 196 23.53 -45.38 -13.99
C GLY A 196 24.91 -45.62 -14.58
N ALA A 197 25.84 -46.04 -13.73
CA ALA A 197 27.06 -46.68 -14.20
C ALA A 197 26.67 -47.99 -14.93
N PRO A 198 27.25 -48.28 -16.11
CA PRO A 198 27.11 -49.61 -16.69
C PRO A 198 27.86 -50.62 -15.79
N ALA A 199 27.18 -51.71 -15.44
CA ALA A 199 27.79 -52.82 -14.72
C ALA A 199 28.81 -53.56 -15.61
N PRO A 200 29.88 -54.13 -15.04
CA PRO A 200 30.76 -55.06 -15.76
C PRO A 200 30.08 -56.39 -16.07
#